data_AF-A0A3B0T0E6-F1
#
_entry.id   AF-A0A3B0T0E6-F1
#
_cell.length_a   1.000
_cell.length_b   1.000
_cell.length_c   1.000
_cell.angle_alpha   90.00
_cell.angle_beta   90.00
_cell.angle_gamma   90.00
#
_symmetry.space_group_name_H-M   'P 1'
#
loop_
_entity.id
_entity.type
_entity.pdbx_description
1 polymer ?
#
loop_
_entity_poly.entity_id
_entity_poly.type
_entity_poly.pdbx_seq_one_letter_code
_entity_poly.pdbx_strand_id
1 'polypeptide(L)'
;MATAADGFFLCDVLDPALKDDLASMEHPIFSLSTRPDRRILSYAHNGVTLEVTPSVRGRATIHDKDILIYCVSQLMAALNAGRKISRTLTLRAHDLLRATKRDTSGDSYARLREAFERL
;
A
#
# COMPACT_ATOMS: atom_id res chain seq x y z
N MET A 1 35.04 6.62 -12.59
CA MET A 1 33.94 6.00 -13.35
C MET A 1 32.71 6.01 -12.45
N ALA A 2 31.94 7.12 -12.49
CA ALA A 2 30.81 7.36 -11.60
C ALA A 2 29.56 6.68 -12.14
N THR A 3 28.98 5.74 -11.39
CA THR A 3 27.64 5.20 -11.64
C THR A 3 26.63 6.10 -10.93
N ALA A 4 26.00 6.99 -11.69
CA ALA A 4 24.91 7.83 -11.20
C ALA A 4 23.72 6.94 -10.78
N ALA A 5 23.16 7.25 -9.62
CA ALA A 5 22.02 6.56 -9.03
C ALA A 5 20.73 6.95 -9.76
N ASP A 6 20.48 6.36 -10.92
CA ASP A 6 19.23 6.51 -11.66
C ASP A 6 18.19 5.49 -11.18
N GLY A 7 17.24 5.91 -10.33
CA GLY A 7 15.97 5.16 -10.27
C GLY A 7 15.14 5.13 -8.99
N PHE A 8 15.50 5.80 -7.90
CA PHE A 8 14.68 5.73 -6.68
C PHE A 8 13.82 6.99 -6.47
N PHE A 9 12.53 6.77 -6.20
CA PHE A 9 11.63 7.84 -5.78
C PHE A 9 11.60 7.90 -4.25
N LEU A 10 11.88 9.06 -3.67
CA LEU A 10 11.78 9.28 -2.22
C LEU A 10 10.43 9.93 -1.89
N CYS A 11 9.66 9.25 -1.05
CA CYS A 11 8.44 9.81 -0.49
C CYS A 11 8.78 11.00 0.43
N ASP A 12 8.16 12.16 0.17
CA ASP A 12 8.29 13.36 1.00
C ASP A 12 7.45 13.29 2.29
N VAL A 13 7.81 14.14 3.25
CA VAL A 13 7.09 14.30 4.53
C VAL A 13 5.81 15.15 4.38
N LEU A 14 5.64 15.85 3.25
CA LEU A 14 4.53 16.77 3.02
C LEU A 14 3.20 16.00 2.94
N ASP A 15 2.26 16.37 3.81
CA ASP A 15 0.93 15.78 4.03
C ASP A 15 0.15 15.62 2.70
N PRO A 16 0.27 14.48 2.01
CA PRO A 16 -0.43 14.31 0.76
C PRO A 16 -1.91 14.11 1.12
N ALA A 17 -2.81 14.81 0.43
CA ALA A 17 -4.23 14.53 0.57
C ALA A 17 -4.47 13.07 0.20
N LEU A 18 -4.75 12.24 1.22
CA LEU A 18 -4.92 10.80 1.09
C LEU A 18 -6.01 10.53 0.06
N LYS A 19 -5.66 9.85 -1.03
CA LYS A 19 -6.61 9.54 -2.10
C LYS A 19 -7.50 8.37 -1.71
N ASP A 20 -8.64 8.24 -2.37
CA ASP A 20 -9.46 7.04 -2.21
C ASP A 20 -9.06 5.99 -3.26
N ASP A 21 -9.43 4.75 -3.01
CA ASP A 21 -9.29 3.64 -3.96
C ASP A 21 -10.67 3.00 -4.17
N LEU A 22 -11.27 3.40 -5.29
CA LEU A 22 -12.60 2.98 -5.75
C LEU A 22 -12.65 1.50 -6.11
N ALA A 23 -11.56 0.94 -6.65
CA ALA A 23 -11.56 -0.43 -7.14
C ALA A 23 -11.75 -1.44 -6.00
N SER A 24 -11.10 -1.22 -4.86
CA SER A 24 -11.32 -2.08 -3.68
C SER A 24 -12.60 -1.77 -2.91
N MET A 25 -13.28 -0.66 -3.19
CA MET A 25 -14.64 -0.44 -2.70
C MET A 25 -15.67 -1.23 -3.51
N GLU A 26 -15.45 -1.40 -4.81
CA GLU A 26 -16.33 -2.15 -5.70
C GLU A 26 -16.09 -3.67 -5.62
N HIS A 27 -14.85 -4.09 -5.35
CA HIS A 27 -14.46 -5.49 -5.38
C HIS A 27 -13.73 -5.92 -4.11
N PRO A 28 -13.99 -7.13 -3.59
CA PRO A 28 -13.48 -7.58 -2.29
C PRO A 28 -12.01 -8.04 -2.35
N ILE A 29 -11.09 -7.12 -2.69
CA ILE A 29 -9.65 -7.41 -2.82
C ILE A 29 -9.03 -7.66 -1.43
N PHE A 30 -9.44 -6.85 -0.44
CA PHE A 30 -8.90 -6.90 0.91
C PHE A 30 -9.74 -7.77 1.85
N SER A 31 -9.08 -8.47 2.76
CA SER A 31 -9.73 -9.20 3.84
C SER A 31 -10.17 -8.28 4.99
N LEU A 32 -11.37 -8.52 5.52
CA LEU A 32 -11.86 -7.90 6.75
C LEU A 32 -11.56 -8.78 7.99
N SER A 33 -10.95 -9.95 7.80
CA SER A 33 -10.64 -10.88 8.89
C SER A 33 -9.48 -10.35 9.74
N THR A 34 -9.60 -10.47 11.06
CA THR A 34 -8.51 -10.22 12.02
C THR A 34 -7.55 -11.41 12.13
N ARG A 35 -7.87 -12.54 11.49
CA ARG A 35 -6.99 -13.72 11.34
C ARG A 35 -6.56 -13.86 9.88
N PRO A 36 -5.39 -14.49 9.60
CA PRO A 36 -4.94 -14.71 8.22
C PRO A 36 -5.99 -15.43 7.36
N ASP A 37 -6.52 -14.76 6.33
CA ASP A 37 -7.44 -15.37 5.37
C ASP A 37 -6.63 -16.00 4.23
N ARG A 38 -6.54 -17.33 4.21
CA ARG A 38 -5.79 -18.10 3.22
C ARG A 38 -6.66 -18.70 2.12
N ARG A 39 -7.94 -18.33 2.07
CA ARG A 39 -8.86 -18.82 1.04
C ARG A 39 -8.62 -18.05 -0.26
N ILE A 40 -8.55 -18.78 -1.36
CA ILE A 40 -8.66 -18.19 -2.70
C ILE A 40 -10.08 -17.63 -2.81
N LEU A 41 -10.17 -16.35 -3.16
CA LEU A 41 -11.45 -15.67 -3.31
C LEU A 41 -11.75 -15.50 -4.79
N SER A 42 -12.79 -16.16 -5.27
CA SER A 42 -13.37 -15.94 -6.59
C SER A 42 -14.62 -15.08 -6.44
N TYR A 43 -14.69 -13.97 -7.17
CA TYR A 43 -15.77 -13.01 -7.12
C TYR A 43 -16.19 -12.62 -8.54
N ALA A 44 -17.49 -12.54 -8.81
CA ALA A 44 -18.02 -12.07 -10.08
C ALA A 44 -19.17 -11.09 -9.85
N HIS A 45 -19.08 -9.90 -10.43
CA HIS A 45 -20.10 -8.85 -10.33
C HIS A 45 -19.99 -7.87 -11.50
N ASN A 46 -21.13 -7.39 -12.01
CA ASN A 46 -21.20 -6.44 -13.13
C ASN A 46 -20.36 -6.81 -14.36
N GLY A 47 -20.24 -8.11 -14.68
CA GLY A 47 -19.43 -8.60 -15.80
C GLY A 47 -17.92 -8.64 -15.53
N VAL A 48 -17.48 -8.23 -14.34
CA VAL A 48 -16.09 -8.36 -13.87
C VAL A 48 -15.96 -9.63 -13.06
N THR A 49 -14.92 -10.43 -13.35
CA THR A 49 -14.54 -11.59 -12.55
C THR A 49 -13.15 -11.37 -11.99
N LEU A 50 -12.99 -11.61 -10.68
CA LEU A 50 -11.77 -11.43 -9.91
C LEU A 50 -11.43 -12.74 -9.21
N GLU A 51 -10.17 -13.14 -9.28
CA GLU A 51 -9.60 -14.18 -8.42
C GLU A 51 -8.48 -13.57 -7.58
N VAL A 52 -8.56 -13.70 -6.26
CA VAL A 52 -7.53 -13.25 -5.33
C VAL A 52 -6.90 -14.46 -4.66
N THR A 53 -5.66 -14.73 -5.04
CA THR A 53 -4.85 -15.80 -4.44
C THR A 53 -3.99 -15.21 -3.31
N PRO A 54 -4.22 -15.59 -2.04
CA PRO A 54 -3.43 -15.09 -0.92
C PRO A 54 -2.05 -15.74 -0.84
N SER A 55 -1.11 -15.08 -0.16
CA SER A 55 0.17 -15.70 0.20
C SER A 55 0.02 -16.63 1.41
N VAL A 56 1.09 -17.32 1.81
CA VAL A 56 1.15 -18.10 3.05
C VAL A 56 0.89 -17.24 4.31
N ARG A 57 1.09 -15.93 4.21
CA ARG A 57 0.80 -14.94 5.27
C ARG A 57 -0.68 -14.52 5.29
N GLY A 58 -1.47 -14.96 4.32
CA GLY A 58 -2.87 -14.61 4.13
C GLY A 58 -3.07 -13.44 3.16
N ARG A 59 -4.32 -13.22 2.76
CA ARG A 59 -4.73 -12.09 1.91
C ARG A 59 -4.45 -10.77 2.62
N ALA A 60 -4.02 -9.76 1.87
CA ALA A 60 -3.92 -8.39 2.37
C ALA A 60 -5.23 -7.96 3.03
N THR A 61 -5.13 -7.29 4.17
CA THR A 61 -6.26 -6.82 4.96
C THR A 61 -6.67 -5.40 4.55
N ILE A 62 -7.86 -4.97 4.95
CA ILE A 62 -8.33 -3.61 4.69
C ILE A 62 -7.40 -2.55 5.32
N HIS A 63 -6.70 -2.90 6.41
CA HIS A 63 -5.70 -2.02 7.01
C HIS A 63 -4.46 -1.91 6.12
N ASP A 64 -4.08 -2.96 5.38
CA ASP A 64 -2.91 -2.90 4.49
C ASP A 64 -3.16 -1.92 3.33
N LYS A 65 -4.42 -1.69 2.96
CA LYS A 65 -4.83 -0.70 1.96
C LYS A 65 -4.24 0.69 2.23
N ASP A 66 -4.17 1.14 3.49
CA ASP A 66 -3.66 2.48 3.83
C ASP A 66 -2.22 2.71 3.33
N ILE A 67 -1.40 1.65 3.27
CA ILE A 67 -0.03 1.69 2.76
C ILE A 67 -0.04 2.03 1.27
N LEU A 68 -0.89 1.35 0.50
CA LEU A 68 -1.03 1.56 -0.94
C LEU A 68 -1.56 2.96 -1.22
N ILE A 69 -2.55 3.39 -0.44
CA ILE A 69 -3.11 4.74 -0.57
C ILE A 69 -2.02 5.79 -0.29
N TYR A 70 -1.23 5.63 0.77
CA TYR A 70 -0.11 6.52 1.06
C TYR A 70 0.87 6.58 -0.12
N CYS A 71 1.32 5.44 -0.63
CA CYS A 71 2.24 5.35 -1.77
C CYS A 71 1.69 6.02 -3.04
N VAL A 72 0.43 5.77 -3.39
CA VAL A 72 -0.23 6.40 -4.55
C VAL A 72 -0.36 7.90 -4.36
N SER A 73 -0.69 8.35 -3.14
CA SER A 73 -0.82 9.78 -2.84
C SER A 73 0.51 10.50 -3.01
N GLN A 74 1.63 9.88 -2.63
CA GLN A 74 2.99 10.40 -2.85
C GLN A 74 3.37 10.48 -4.33
N LEU A 75 3.07 9.43 -5.10
CA LEU A 75 3.28 9.41 -6.55
C LEU A 75 2.48 10.50 -7.25
N MET A 76 1.21 10.67 -6.89
CA MET A 76 0.34 11.69 -7.47
C MET A 76 0.79 13.10 -7.08
N ALA A 77 1.19 13.33 -5.82
CA ALA A 77 1.75 14.61 -5.39
C ALA A 77 3.02 14.96 -6.19
N ALA A 78 3.91 13.99 -6.41
CA ALA A 78 5.09 14.19 -7.23
C ALA A 78 4.78 14.47 -8.70
N LEU A 79 3.83 13.73 -9.28
CA LEU A 79 3.37 13.94 -10.65
C LEU A 79 2.79 15.36 -10.83
N ASN A 80 1.95 15.80 -9.89
CA ASN A 80 1.36 17.14 -9.89
C ASN A 80 2.42 18.25 -9.73
N ALA A 81 3.52 17.95 -9.02
CA ALA A 81 4.66 18.84 -8.89
C ALA A 81 5.64 18.76 -10.09
N GLY A 82 5.30 18.03 -11.16
CA GLY A 82 6.14 17.87 -12.34
C GLY A 82 7.43 17.05 -12.09
N ARG A 83 7.49 16.27 -11.01
CA ARG A 83 8.65 15.45 -10.67
C ARG A 83 8.58 14.09 -11.36
N LYS A 84 9.74 13.54 -11.71
CA LYS A 84 9.85 12.19 -12.26
C LYS A 84 9.52 11.15 -11.18
N ILE A 85 8.54 10.30 -11.45
CA ILE A 85 8.21 9.16 -10.61
C ILE A 85 9.00 7.91 -11.01
N SER A 86 9.08 6.93 -10.11
CA SER A 86 9.71 5.63 -10.35
C SER A 86 8.76 4.49 -9.97
N ARG A 87 9.00 3.31 -10.55
CA ARG A 87 8.34 2.06 -10.12
C ARG A 87 8.83 1.57 -8.76
N THR A 88 9.97 2.09 -8.29
CA THR A 88 10.55 1.76 -6.99
C THR A 88 10.41 2.97 -6.06
N LEU A 89 9.67 2.76 -4.97
CA LEU A 89 9.43 3.74 -3.91
C LEU A 89 10.36 3.48 -2.74
N THR A 90 10.94 4.54 -2.20
CA THR A 90 11.65 4.54 -0.91
C THR A 90 10.85 5.42 0.04
N LEU A 91 10.49 4.86 1.19
CA LEU A 91 9.67 5.52 2.19
C LEU A 91 10.30 5.39 3.57
N ARG A 92 10.06 6.38 4.44
CA ARG A 92 10.40 6.29 5.85
C ARG A 92 9.21 5.70 6.59
N ALA A 93 9.41 4.53 7.21
CA ALA A 93 8.34 3.82 7.92
C ALA A 93 7.66 4.70 8.99
N HIS A 94 8.44 5.52 9.70
CA HIS A 94 7.90 6.48 10.67
C HIS A 94 6.88 7.45 10.06
N ASP A 95 7.18 8.00 8.87
CA ASP A 95 6.32 8.99 8.23
C ASP A 95 5.05 8.34 7.69
N LEU A 96 5.16 7.12 7.15
CA LEU A 96 4.00 6.31 6.76
C LEU A 96 3.09 6.03 7.96
N LEU A 97 3.64 5.57 9.09
CA LEU A 97 2.85 5.28 10.29
C LEU A 97 2.11 6.53 10.78
N ARG A 98 2.80 7.68 10.82
CA ARG A 98 2.17 8.96 11.19
C ARG A 98 1.08 9.38 10.20
N ALA A 99 1.34 9.30 8.91
CA ALA A 99 0.37 9.68 7.87
C ALA A 99 -0.88 8.79 7.89
N THR A 100 -0.71 7.50 8.18
CA THR A 100 -1.81 6.53 8.33
C THR A 100 -2.43 6.51 9.72
N LYS A 101 -2.10 7.47 10.58
CA LYS A 101 -2.61 7.63 11.96
C LYS A 101 -2.42 6.39 12.84
N ARG A 102 -1.37 5.62 12.58
CA ARG A 102 -0.93 4.50 13.42
C ARG A 102 -0.03 5.01 14.52
N ASP A 103 0.04 4.29 15.63
CA ASP A 103 1.07 4.56 16.62
C ASP A 103 2.47 4.22 16.06
N THR A 104 3.50 4.73 16.73
CA THR A 104 4.91 4.55 16.37
C THR A 104 5.62 3.64 17.38
N SER A 105 4.90 2.67 17.96
CA SER A 105 5.46 1.65 18.84
C SER A 105 6.13 0.52 18.05
N GLY A 106 6.95 -0.29 18.74
CA GLY A 106 7.59 -1.46 18.13
C GLY A 106 6.60 -2.46 17.52
N ASP A 107 5.41 -2.63 18.12
CA ASP A 107 4.35 -3.50 17.58
C ASP A 107 3.83 -2.97 16.23
N SER A 108 3.63 -1.66 16.11
CA SER A 108 3.20 -1.05 14.84
C SER A 108 4.21 -1.23 13.71
N TYR A 109 5.52 -1.15 14.01
CA TYR A 109 6.56 -1.48 13.04
C TYR A 109 6.56 -2.97 12.65
N ALA A 110 6.34 -3.86 13.62
CA ALA A 110 6.23 -5.29 13.35
C ALA A 110 5.02 -5.59 12.43
N ARG A 111 3.86 -5.01 12.73
CA ARG A 111 2.66 -5.13 11.89
C ARG A 111 2.83 -4.53 10.51
N LEU A 112 3.55 -3.41 10.39
CA LEU A 112 3.88 -2.81 9.09
C LEU A 112 4.72 -3.77 8.25
N ARG A 113 5.71 -4.44 8.85
CA ARG A 113 6.49 -5.47 8.16
C ARG A 113 5.59 -6.63 7.71
N GLU A 114 4.68 -7.10 8.57
CA GLU A 114 3.74 -8.16 8.19
C GLU A 114 2.79 -7.74 7.07
N ALA A 115 2.40 -6.47 7.02
CA ALA A 115 1.60 -5.92 5.93
C ALA A 115 2.34 -5.98 4.60
N PHE A 116 3.63 -5.63 4.57
CA PHE A 116 4.46 -5.76 3.36
C PHE A 116 4.64 -7.21 2.89
N GLU A 117 4.53 -8.20 3.77
CA GLU A 117 4.61 -9.63 3.39
C GLU A 117 3.26 -10.16 2.83
N ARG A 118 2.16 -9.41 2.98
CA ARG A 118 0.84 -9.76 2.44
C ARG A 118 0.52 -9.04 1.13
N LEU A 119 1.11 -7.86 0.93
CA LEU A 119 1.00 -7.04 -0.29
C LEU A 119 1.96 -7.54 -1.37
#